data_AF-A0A4P7C202-F1
#
_entry.id   AF-A0A4P7C202-F1
#
_cell.length_a   1.000
_cell.length_b   1.000
_cell.length_c   1.000
_cell.angle_alpha   90.00
_cell.angle_beta   90.00
_cell.angle_gamma   90.00
#
_symmetry.space_group_name_H-M   'P 1'
#
loop_
_entity.id
_entity.type
_entity.pdbx_description
1 polymer ?
#
loop_
_entity_poly.entity_id
_entity_poly.type
_entity_poly.pdbx_seq_one_letter_code
_entity_poly.pdbx_strand_id
1 'polypeptide(L)'
;MSSLEIAKLCKKQHGHVMRDIKEIDKQGILCASKFGGTYQVKGPRGGARKEPCYHLPKRECMILVSGYNAKLRAAIVDRWLELEAGQLTPELDAKLWKIAREQGKLARREVTDTIQRFVSYAESQGSKNARFYYTNITKGTYKALFMLEQGGKWKGFRERLSSLELNQLATAEFIAQKHIAEGMETGAHYTDIYKIAIAKVEELATILGRPAIESNNIAKLTQ
;
A
#
# COMPACT_ATOMS: atom_id res chain seq x y z
N MET A 1 19.76 -9.95 -3.64
CA MET A 1 19.38 -11.00 -4.62
C MET A 1 20.28 -12.23 -4.43
N SER A 2 19.75 -13.46 -4.50
CA SER A 2 20.58 -14.67 -4.30
C SER A 2 21.27 -15.13 -5.60
N SER A 3 22.40 -15.85 -5.50
CA SER A 3 23.08 -16.42 -6.68
C SER A 3 22.22 -17.43 -7.44
N LEU A 4 21.23 -18.04 -6.78
CA LEU A 4 20.22 -18.93 -7.39
C LEU A 4 19.19 -18.14 -8.20
N GLU A 5 18.70 -17.03 -7.63
CA GLU A 5 17.79 -16.12 -8.31
C GLU A 5 18.46 -15.51 -9.54
N ILE A 6 19.73 -15.08 -9.41
CA ILE A 6 20.55 -14.61 -10.54
C ILE A 6 20.71 -15.71 -11.59
N ALA A 7 21.01 -16.94 -11.20
CA ALA A 7 21.13 -18.07 -12.12
C ALA A 7 19.83 -18.32 -12.91
N LYS A 8 18.68 -18.26 -12.22
CA LYS A 8 17.35 -18.41 -12.82
C LYS A 8 17.03 -17.29 -13.80
N LEU A 9 17.21 -16.02 -13.39
CA LEU A 9 16.95 -14.85 -14.23
C LEU A 9 17.87 -14.83 -15.46
N CYS A 10 19.14 -15.18 -15.28
CA CYS A 10 20.11 -15.18 -16.35
C CYS A 10 20.13 -16.47 -17.19
N LYS A 11 19.30 -17.47 -16.84
CA LYS A 11 19.32 -18.81 -17.45
C LYS A 11 20.74 -19.43 -17.48
N LYS A 12 21.55 -19.17 -16.43
CA LYS A 12 22.89 -19.73 -16.25
C LYS A 12 22.85 -20.89 -15.27
N GLN A 13 23.77 -21.84 -15.38
CA GLN A 13 23.98 -22.81 -14.31
C GLN A 13 24.47 -22.08 -13.04
N HIS A 14 23.92 -22.47 -11.89
CA HIS A 14 24.28 -21.86 -10.60
C HIS A 14 25.78 -21.92 -10.32
N GLY A 15 26.44 -23.03 -10.66
CA GLY A 15 27.89 -23.17 -10.53
C GLY A 15 28.70 -22.14 -11.34
N HIS A 16 28.18 -21.70 -12.49
CA HIS A 16 28.83 -20.63 -13.28
C HIS A 16 28.70 -19.28 -12.61
N VAL A 17 27.53 -18.96 -12.06
CA VAL A 17 27.33 -17.72 -11.28
C VAL A 17 28.24 -17.71 -10.05
N MET A 18 28.35 -18.83 -9.34
CA MET A 18 29.25 -18.98 -8.19
C MET A 18 30.72 -18.80 -8.57
N ARG A 19 31.13 -19.30 -9.74
CA ARG A 19 32.49 -19.11 -10.28
C ARG A 19 32.76 -17.64 -10.61
N ASP A 20 31.83 -16.98 -11.29
CA ASP A 20 31.97 -15.57 -11.67
C ASP A 20 32.11 -14.68 -10.43
N ILE A 21 31.33 -14.94 -9.36
CA ILE A 21 31.43 -14.21 -8.09
C ILE A 21 32.80 -14.38 -7.45
N LYS A 22 33.34 -15.62 -7.43
CA LYS A 22 34.68 -15.90 -6.89
C LYS A 22 35.78 -15.24 -7.71
N GLU A 23 35.59 -15.07 -9.01
CA GLU A 23 36.58 -14.41 -9.86
C GLU A 23 36.63 -12.90 -9.57
N ILE A 24 35.48 -12.26 -9.36
CA ILE A 24 35.40 -10.86 -8.95
C ILE A 24 35.99 -10.64 -7.54
N ASP A 25 35.81 -11.61 -6.64
CA ASP A 25 36.42 -11.64 -5.31
C ASP A 25 37.95 -11.70 -5.37
N LYS A 26 38.52 -12.57 -6.23
CA LYS A 26 39.97 -12.64 -6.45
C LYS A 26 40.57 -11.34 -7.00
N GLN A 27 39.78 -10.59 -7.77
CA GLN A 27 40.18 -9.27 -8.29
C GLN A 27 40.10 -8.17 -7.21
N GLY A 28 39.63 -8.47 -6.00
CA GLY A 28 39.50 -7.51 -4.91
C GLY A 28 38.34 -6.51 -5.08
N ILE A 29 37.43 -6.75 -6.03
CA ILE A 29 36.34 -5.82 -6.36
C ILE A 29 35.14 -6.02 -5.40
N LEU A 30 34.99 -7.23 -4.84
CA LEU A 30 34.02 -7.56 -3.79
C LEU A 30 34.66 -8.45 -2.72
N CYS A 31 33.94 -8.65 -1.61
CA CYS A 31 34.34 -9.57 -0.53
C CYS A 31 33.26 -10.65 -0.39
N ALA A 32 33.42 -11.77 -1.10
CA ALA A 32 32.41 -12.81 -1.26
C ALA A 32 32.07 -13.49 0.08
N SER A 33 33.02 -13.57 1.01
CA SER A 33 32.81 -14.13 2.34
C SER A 33 31.74 -13.40 3.15
N LYS A 34 31.55 -12.09 2.93
CA LYS A 34 30.49 -11.29 3.59
C LYS A 34 29.08 -11.66 3.15
N PHE A 35 28.95 -12.32 1.99
CA PHE A 35 27.68 -12.59 1.34
C PHE A 35 27.35 -14.08 1.29
N GLY A 36 28.13 -14.92 1.96
CA GLY A 36 27.94 -16.37 1.97
C GLY A 36 26.61 -16.79 2.63
N GLY A 37 25.97 -17.81 2.07
CA GLY A 37 24.78 -18.45 2.63
C GLY A 37 24.67 -19.90 2.18
N THR A 38 23.60 -20.56 2.60
CA THR A 38 23.27 -21.92 2.16
C THR A 38 21.80 -22.05 1.80
N TYR A 39 21.47 -22.90 0.84
CA TYR A 39 20.10 -23.26 0.50
C TYR A 39 19.89 -24.78 0.61
N GLN A 40 18.64 -25.20 0.80
CA GLN A 40 18.31 -26.62 0.88
C GLN A 40 17.99 -27.20 -0.50
N VAL A 41 18.57 -28.36 -0.78
CA VAL A 41 18.29 -29.16 -1.98
C VAL A 41 17.69 -30.48 -1.54
N LYS A 42 16.56 -30.85 -2.14
CA LYS A 42 15.93 -32.16 -1.92
C LYS A 42 16.80 -33.24 -2.55
N GLY A 43 17.17 -34.22 -1.73
CA GLY A 43 17.93 -35.39 -2.13
C GLY A 43 17.04 -36.50 -2.69
N PRO A 44 17.63 -37.50 -3.37
CA PRO A 44 16.90 -38.55 -4.08
C PRO A 44 16.00 -39.44 -3.21
N ARG A 45 16.21 -39.47 -1.88
CA ARG A 45 15.46 -40.31 -0.92
C ARG A 45 14.73 -39.49 0.15
N GLY A 46 14.34 -38.26 -0.15
CA GLY A 46 13.60 -37.40 0.78
C GLY A 46 14.43 -36.66 1.84
N GLY A 47 15.74 -36.91 1.91
CA GLY A 47 16.66 -36.10 2.74
C GLY A 47 16.89 -34.71 2.15
N ALA A 48 17.28 -33.72 2.96
CA ALA A 48 17.67 -32.39 2.49
C ALA A 48 19.18 -32.19 2.68
N ARG A 49 19.87 -31.72 1.64
CA ARG A 49 21.29 -31.30 1.72
C ARG A 49 21.41 -29.78 1.66
N LYS A 50 22.34 -29.21 2.42
CA LYS A 50 22.67 -27.78 2.34
C LYS A 50 23.74 -27.56 1.29
N GLU A 51 23.49 -26.68 0.33
CA GLU A 51 24.46 -26.26 -0.69
C GLU A 51 24.78 -24.77 -0.54
N PRO A 52 26.02 -24.34 -0.87
CA PRO A 52 26.43 -22.94 -0.72
C PRO A 52 25.78 -22.04 -1.76
N CYS A 53 25.46 -20.81 -1.37
CA CYS A 53 25.03 -19.73 -2.26
C CYS A 53 25.58 -18.37 -1.78
N TYR A 54 25.37 -17.33 -2.58
CA TYR A 54 25.69 -15.95 -2.20
C TYR A 54 24.44 -15.08 -2.19
N HIS A 55 24.37 -14.12 -1.27
CA HIS A 55 23.31 -13.11 -1.19
C HIS A 55 23.93 -11.73 -1.46
N LEU A 56 23.88 -11.30 -2.71
CA LEU A 56 24.53 -10.07 -3.16
C LEU A 56 23.60 -8.85 -2.96
N PRO A 57 24.11 -7.72 -2.41
CA PRO A 57 23.44 -6.44 -2.46
C PRO A 57 23.40 -5.87 -3.89
N LYS A 58 22.65 -4.77 -4.08
CA LYS A 58 22.44 -4.17 -5.40
C LYS A 58 23.74 -3.87 -6.13
N ARG A 59 24.69 -3.23 -5.45
CA ARG A 59 25.98 -2.84 -6.03
C ARG A 59 26.72 -4.08 -6.56
N GLU A 60 26.80 -5.14 -5.78
CA GLU A 60 27.54 -6.35 -6.13
C GLU A 60 26.82 -7.14 -7.24
N CYS A 61 25.49 -7.11 -7.29
CA CYS A 61 24.75 -7.60 -8.45
C CYS A 61 25.11 -6.83 -9.71
N MET A 62 25.18 -5.49 -9.65
CA MET A 62 25.53 -4.65 -10.80
C MET A 62 26.96 -4.90 -11.28
N ILE A 63 27.90 -5.11 -10.36
CA ILE A 63 29.29 -5.47 -10.69
C ILE A 63 29.35 -6.84 -11.36
N LEU A 64 28.64 -7.83 -10.83
CA LEU A 64 28.62 -9.17 -11.42
C LEU A 64 28.08 -9.15 -12.86
N VAL A 65 26.99 -8.43 -13.09
CA VAL A 65 26.34 -8.44 -14.41
C VAL A 65 27.04 -7.56 -15.43
N SER A 66 27.91 -6.63 -15.03
CA SER A 66 28.66 -5.80 -15.99
C SER A 66 29.45 -6.65 -17.00
N GLY A 67 29.94 -7.82 -16.58
CA GLY A 67 30.58 -8.83 -17.43
C GLY A 67 29.64 -9.75 -18.21
N TYR A 68 28.32 -9.67 -18.01
CA TYR A 68 27.32 -10.48 -18.74
C TYR A 68 26.84 -9.75 -19.99
N ASN A 69 26.21 -10.47 -20.92
CA ASN A 69 25.63 -9.82 -22.11
C ASN A 69 24.46 -8.88 -21.76
N ALA A 70 24.12 -7.98 -22.68
CA ALA A 70 23.11 -6.94 -22.45
C ALA A 70 21.73 -7.47 -22.04
N LYS A 71 21.29 -8.62 -22.58
CA LYS A 71 19.98 -9.21 -22.22
C LYS A 71 19.95 -9.69 -20.78
N LEU A 72 21.03 -10.32 -20.31
CA LEU A 72 21.13 -10.80 -18.94
C LEU A 72 21.26 -9.64 -17.95
N ARG A 73 21.99 -8.58 -18.34
CA ARG A 73 22.07 -7.34 -17.55
C ARG A 73 20.70 -6.71 -17.35
N ALA A 74 19.92 -6.55 -18.42
CA ALA A 74 18.57 -6.00 -18.35
C ALA A 74 17.69 -6.77 -17.35
N ALA A 75 17.66 -8.11 -17.44
CA ALA A 75 16.86 -8.94 -16.54
C ALA A 75 17.18 -8.74 -15.04
N ILE A 76 18.45 -8.50 -14.70
CA ILE A 76 18.87 -8.25 -13.30
C ILE A 76 18.58 -6.81 -12.89
N VAL A 77 18.74 -5.84 -13.80
CA VAL A 77 18.37 -4.44 -13.57
C VAL A 77 16.87 -4.33 -13.33
N ASP A 78 16.04 -4.91 -14.20
CA ASP A 78 14.57 -4.91 -14.08
C ASP A 78 14.13 -5.51 -12.76
N ARG A 79 14.73 -6.63 -12.35
CA ARG A 79 14.44 -7.24 -11.05
C ARG A 79 14.82 -6.34 -9.87
N TRP A 80 15.92 -5.61 -9.94
CA TRP A 80 16.27 -4.64 -8.90
C TRP A 80 15.34 -3.44 -8.90
N LEU A 81 14.92 -2.97 -10.07
CA LEU A 81 13.89 -1.93 -10.17
C LEU A 81 12.56 -2.41 -9.56
N GLU A 82 12.16 -3.67 -9.73
CA GLU A 82 10.99 -4.25 -9.05
C GLU A 82 11.17 -4.29 -7.52
N LEU A 83 12.35 -4.68 -7.03
CA LEU A 83 12.65 -4.72 -5.61
C LEU A 83 12.67 -3.31 -5.00
N GLU A 84 13.17 -2.32 -5.74
CA GLU A 84 13.23 -0.91 -5.33
C GLU A 84 11.90 -0.18 -5.51
N ALA A 85 11.05 -0.63 -6.43
CA ALA A 85 9.68 -0.13 -6.62
C ALA A 85 8.77 -0.42 -5.42
N GLY A 86 9.29 -1.02 -4.35
CA GLY A 86 8.70 -0.89 -3.03
C GLY A 86 7.59 -1.90 -2.76
N GLN A 87 7.90 -3.19 -2.85
CA GLN A 87 7.13 -4.14 -2.03
C GLN A 87 7.54 -3.93 -0.58
N LEU A 88 6.71 -3.21 0.17
CA LEU A 88 6.81 -3.13 1.63
C LEU A 88 6.92 -4.55 2.18
N THR A 89 7.88 -4.79 3.07
CA THR A 89 7.90 -6.07 3.79
C THR A 89 6.57 -6.22 4.54
N PRO A 90 6.02 -7.45 4.71
CA PRO A 90 4.75 -7.64 5.41
C PRO A 90 4.73 -6.99 6.82
N GLU A 91 5.87 -6.99 7.50
CA GLU A 91 6.07 -6.36 8.80
C GLU A 91 5.98 -4.83 8.75
N LEU A 92 6.60 -4.21 7.74
CA LEU A 92 6.55 -2.75 7.57
C LEU A 92 5.16 -2.31 7.10
N ASP A 93 4.55 -3.06 6.18
CA ASP A 93 3.18 -2.85 5.72
C ASP A 93 2.17 -2.87 6.89
N ALA A 94 2.25 -3.90 7.75
CA ALA A 94 1.41 -3.98 8.95
C ALA A 94 1.65 -2.83 9.94
N LYS A 95 2.90 -2.36 10.10
CA LYS A 95 3.21 -1.20 10.94
C LYS A 95 2.63 0.09 10.37
N LEU A 96 2.82 0.35 9.08
CA LEU A 96 2.29 1.53 8.40
C LEU A 96 0.76 1.55 8.43
N TRP A 97 0.13 0.39 8.25
CA TRP A 97 -1.32 0.25 8.36
C TRP A 97 -1.82 0.63 9.76
N LYS A 98 -1.15 0.14 10.83
CA LYS A 98 -1.51 0.50 12.23
C LYS A 98 -1.40 2.00 12.47
N ILE A 99 -0.31 2.62 12.01
CA ILE A 99 -0.08 4.07 12.13
C ILE A 99 -1.20 4.85 11.42
N ALA A 100 -1.48 4.52 10.15
CA ALA A 100 -2.54 5.17 9.37
C ALA A 100 -3.92 5.01 10.05
N ARG A 101 -4.19 3.82 10.62
CA ARG A 101 -5.45 3.54 11.30
C ARG A 101 -5.61 4.35 12.59
N GLU A 102 -4.56 4.50 13.37
CA GLU A 102 -4.54 5.32 14.60
C GLU A 102 -4.68 6.81 14.30
N GLN A 103 -3.94 7.32 13.31
CA GLN A 103 -4.08 8.69 12.84
C GLN A 103 -5.50 8.97 12.34
N GLY A 104 -6.08 8.06 11.56
CA GLY A 104 -7.47 8.17 11.09
C GLY A 104 -8.49 8.21 12.24
N LYS A 105 -8.25 7.51 13.36
CA LYS A 105 -9.14 7.60 14.54
C LYS A 105 -9.10 9.00 15.17
N LEU A 106 -7.93 9.63 15.21
CA LEU A 106 -7.77 10.99 15.74
C LEU A 106 -8.46 12.00 14.83
N ALA A 107 -8.16 11.99 13.54
CA ALA A 107 -8.79 12.88 12.55
C ALA A 107 -10.32 12.73 12.53
N ARG A 108 -10.84 11.49 12.67
CA ARG A 108 -12.28 11.23 12.67
C ARG A 108 -13.04 11.89 13.82
N ARG A 109 -12.39 12.18 14.95
CA ARG A 109 -13.03 12.87 16.09
C ARG A 109 -13.47 14.27 15.67
N GLU A 110 -12.57 15.04 15.06
CA GLU A 110 -12.87 16.40 14.60
C GLU A 110 -13.96 16.43 13.51
N VAL A 111 -13.93 15.47 12.58
CA VAL A 111 -14.98 15.29 11.58
C VAL A 111 -16.32 15.00 12.25
N THR A 112 -16.33 14.13 13.27
CA THR A 112 -17.55 13.76 14.01
C THR A 112 -18.14 14.96 14.74
N ASP A 113 -17.33 15.78 15.39
CA ASP A 113 -17.77 16.98 16.10
C ASP A 113 -18.37 18.01 15.12
N THR A 114 -17.77 18.15 13.93
CA THR A 114 -18.29 19.04 12.88
C THR A 114 -19.61 18.52 12.31
N ILE A 115 -19.74 17.22 12.08
CA ILE A 115 -21.01 16.61 11.66
C ILE A 115 -22.07 16.81 12.75
N GLN A 116 -21.72 16.69 14.02
CA GLN A 116 -22.68 16.90 15.12
C GLN A 116 -23.20 18.34 15.13
N ARG A 117 -22.32 19.34 14.93
CA ARG A 117 -22.74 20.74 14.74
C ARG A 117 -23.65 20.91 13.52
N PHE A 118 -23.33 20.23 12.42
CA PHE A 118 -24.13 20.25 11.21
C PHE A 118 -25.51 19.61 11.38
N VAL A 119 -25.64 18.57 12.21
CA VAL A 119 -26.95 18.00 12.57
C VAL A 119 -27.81 19.06 13.24
N SER A 120 -27.30 19.73 14.28
CA SER A 120 -28.04 20.80 14.97
C SER A 120 -28.38 21.98 14.04
N TYR A 121 -27.46 22.32 13.13
CA TYR A 121 -27.70 23.33 12.10
C TYR A 121 -28.83 22.94 11.13
N ALA A 122 -28.86 21.68 10.69
CA ALA A 122 -29.93 21.20 9.82
C ALA A 122 -31.29 21.14 10.54
N GLU A 123 -31.31 20.81 11.83
CA GLU A 123 -32.52 20.82 12.65
C GLU A 123 -33.09 22.23 12.82
N SER A 124 -32.23 23.24 13.03
CA SER A 124 -32.68 24.64 13.14
C SER A 124 -33.25 25.19 11.82
N GLN A 125 -32.85 24.62 10.68
CA GLN A 125 -33.43 24.90 9.36
C GLN A 125 -34.65 23.99 9.03
N GLY A 126 -35.14 23.19 9.98
CA GLY A 126 -36.37 22.40 9.83
C GLY A 126 -36.19 20.97 9.30
N SER A 127 -34.96 20.44 9.27
CA SER A 127 -34.73 19.06 8.86
C SER A 127 -35.31 18.05 9.86
N LYS A 128 -36.25 17.22 9.41
CA LYS A 128 -36.84 16.14 10.23
C LYS A 128 -35.93 14.91 10.36
N ASN A 129 -34.88 14.82 9.53
CA ASN A 129 -34.03 13.65 9.36
C ASN A 129 -32.55 13.95 9.61
N ALA A 130 -32.23 15.06 10.27
CA ALA A 130 -30.86 15.51 10.48
C ALA A 130 -29.95 14.47 11.14
N ARG A 131 -30.49 13.68 12.08
CA ARG A 131 -29.79 12.55 12.74
C ARG A 131 -29.10 11.57 11.79
N PHE A 132 -29.55 11.48 10.54
CA PHE A 132 -28.95 10.57 9.55
C PHE A 132 -27.70 11.15 8.86
N TYR A 133 -27.37 12.43 9.03
CA TYR A 133 -26.23 13.04 8.35
C TYR A 133 -24.89 12.38 8.68
N TYR A 134 -24.69 11.91 9.92
CA TYR A 134 -23.51 11.12 10.24
C TYR A 134 -23.34 9.91 9.33
N THR A 135 -24.41 9.12 9.21
CA THR A 135 -24.40 7.91 8.39
C THR A 135 -24.35 8.23 6.90
N ASN A 136 -25.08 9.25 6.45
CA ASN A 136 -25.18 9.63 5.05
C ASN A 136 -23.86 10.20 4.53
N ILE A 137 -23.20 11.08 5.29
CA ILE A 137 -21.88 11.62 4.93
C ILE A 137 -20.87 10.48 4.89
N THR A 138 -20.82 9.63 5.92
CA THR A 138 -19.89 8.49 5.96
C THR A 138 -20.06 7.57 4.74
N LYS A 139 -21.30 7.17 4.43
CA LYS A 139 -21.60 6.31 3.27
C LYS A 139 -21.36 7.02 1.94
N GLY A 140 -21.67 8.32 1.87
CA GLY A 140 -21.45 9.16 0.70
C GLY A 140 -19.96 9.25 0.37
N THR A 141 -19.11 9.54 1.37
CA THR A 141 -17.65 9.56 1.22
C THR A 141 -17.12 8.21 0.73
N TYR A 142 -17.54 7.10 1.34
CA TYR A 142 -17.10 5.78 0.91
C TYR A 142 -17.52 5.45 -0.52
N LYS A 143 -18.77 5.75 -0.88
CA LYS A 143 -19.30 5.50 -2.23
C LYS A 143 -18.56 6.33 -3.27
N ALA A 144 -18.32 7.60 -2.98
CA ALA A 144 -17.59 8.51 -3.86
C ALA A 144 -16.16 8.02 -4.11
N LEU A 145 -15.44 7.64 -3.04
CA LEU A 145 -14.03 7.27 -3.13
C LEU A 145 -13.80 5.85 -3.69
N PHE A 146 -14.65 4.88 -3.32
CA PHE A 146 -14.39 3.46 -3.58
C PHE A 146 -15.41 2.77 -4.51
N MET A 147 -16.27 3.53 -5.20
CA MET A 147 -17.30 2.99 -6.12
C MET A 147 -18.19 1.89 -5.51
N LEU A 148 -18.46 1.93 -4.21
CA LEU A 148 -19.25 0.88 -3.56
C LEU A 148 -20.71 0.91 -4.04
N GLU A 149 -21.19 -0.21 -4.57
CA GLU A 149 -22.59 -0.38 -4.96
C GLU A 149 -23.55 -0.33 -3.75
N GLN A 150 -24.83 -0.09 -4.04
CA GLN A 150 -25.88 -0.12 -3.01
C GLN A 150 -25.92 -1.50 -2.35
N GLY A 151 -25.80 -1.53 -1.01
CA GLY A 151 -25.81 -2.77 -0.23
C GLY A 151 -24.43 -3.29 0.21
N GLY A 152 -23.34 -2.56 -0.06
CA GLY A 152 -21.99 -2.93 0.39
C GLY A 152 -21.88 -3.22 1.89
N LYS A 153 -21.05 -4.21 2.27
CA LYS A 153 -20.78 -4.54 3.69
C LYS A 153 -19.90 -3.46 4.33
N TRP A 154 -20.53 -2.52 5.02
CA TRP A 154 -19.89 -1.38 5.71
C TRP A 154 -19.19 -1.75 7.02
N LYS A 155 -19.60 -2.86 7.65
CA LYS A 155 -19.03 -3.31 8.92
C LYS A 155 -17.56 -3.71 8.70
N GLY A 156 -16.66 -3.14 9.51
CA GLY A 156 -15.22 -3.38 9.37
C GLY A 156 -14.61 -2.88 8.06
N PHE A 157 -15.27 -1.95 7.34
CA PHE A 157 -14.81 -1.47 6.04
C PHE A 157 -13.35 -0.98 6.06
N ARG A 158 -13.01 -0.13 7.04
CA ARG A 158 -11.66 0.41 7.23
C ARG A 158 -10.60 -0.65 7.53
N GLU A 159 -11.01 -1.82 8.04
CA GLU A 159 -10.10 -2.93 8.33
C GLU A 159 -9.67 -3.70 7.07
N ARG A 160 -10.34 -3.43 5.94
CA ARG A 160 -10.04 -4.03 4.62
C ARG A 160 -9.21 -3.10 3.72
N LEU A 161 -8.98 -1.86 4.15
CA LEU A 161 -8.24 -0.86 3.40
C LEU A 161 -6.73 -0.99 3.67
N SER A 162 -5.91 -0.76 2.64
CA SER A 162 -4.47 -0.57 2.75
C SER A 162 -4.12 0.75 3.47
N SER A 163 -2.85 0.93 3.83
CA SER A 163 -2.36 2.17 4.45
C SER A 163 -2.61 3.40 3.55
N LEU A 164 -2.41 3.26 2.23
CA LEU A 164 -2.69 4.32 1.26
C LEU A 164 -4.19 4.64 1.19
N GLU A 165 -5.05 3.62 1.10
CA GLU A 165 -6.50 3.82 1.04
C GLU A 165 -7.07 4.42 2.33
N LEU A 166 -6.49 4.08 3.50
CA LEU A 166 -6.83 4.72 4.77
C LEU A 166 -6.48 6.22 4.77
N ASN A 167 -5.31 6.58 4.23
CA ASN A 167 -4.90 7.98 4.11
C ASN A 167 -5.79 8.74 3.13
N GLN A 168 -6.12 8.15 1.96
CA GLN A 168 -7.05 8.73 1.00
C GLN A 168 -8.44 8.96 1.61
N LEU A 169 -8.93 7.99 2.39
CA LEU A 169 -10.18 8.13 3.12
C LEU A 169 -10.12 9.27 4.15
N ALA A 170 -9.04 9.37 4.92
CA ALA A 170 -8.87 10.46 5.88
C ALA A 170 -8.89 11.84 5.19
N THR A 171 -8.24 11.97 4.04
CA THR A 171 -8.29 13.20 3.22
C THR A 171 -9.71 13.49 2.73
N ALA A 172 -10.44 12.49 2.23
CA ALA A 172 -11.81 12.66 1.78
C ALA A 172 -12.76 13.10 2.92
N GLU A 173 -12.60 12.55 4.11
CA GLU A 173 -13.36 12.94 5.29
C GLU A 173 -13.05 14.39 5.72
N PHE A 174 -11.79 14.80 5.64
CA PHE A 174 -11.37 16.18 5.90
C PHE A 174 -11.97 17.17 4.89
N ILE A 175 -11.99 16.84 3.59
CA ILE A 175 -12.63 17.67 2.57
C ILE A 175 -14.12 17.84 2.85
N ALA A 176 -14.82 16.76 3.19
CA ALA A 176 -16.24 16.82 3.55
C ALA A 176 -16.45 17.71 4.80
N GLN A 177 -15.64 17.54 5.84
CA GLN A 177 -15.68 18.36 7.05
C GLN A 177 -15.48 19.84 6.73
N LYS A 178 -14.46 20.18 5.94
CA LYS A 178 -14.12 21.56 5.57
C LYS A 178 -15.30 22.26 4.90
N HIS A 179 -15.87 21.65 3.87
CA HIS A 179 -16.98 22.26 3.14
C HIS A 179 -18.29 22.29 3.92
N ILE A 180 -18.49 21.36 4.85
CA ILE A 180 -19.60 21.44 5.82
C ILE A 180 -19.45 22.66 6.72
N ALA A 181 -18.24 22.89 7.27
CA ALA A 181 -17.96 24.03 8.12
C ALA A 181 -18.15 25.37 7.37
N GLU A 182 -17.53 25.52 6.20
CA GLU A 182 -17.66 26.71 5.35
C GLU A 182 -19.12 26.98 4.95
N GLY A 183 -19.87 25.92 4.63
CA GLY A 183 -21.29 26.03 4.31
C GLY A 183 -22.12 26.56 5.47
N MET A 184 -21.85 26.12 6.70
CA MET A 184 -22.53 26.63 7.89
C MET A 184 -22.13 28.08 8.20
N GLU A 185 -20.86 28.43 8.04
CA GLU A 185 -20.35 29.79 8.25
C GLU A 185 -20.98 30.80 7.29
N THR A 186 -21.22 30.39 6.05
CA THR A 186 -21.88 31.23 5.02
C THR A 186 -23.41 31.26 5.12
N GLY A 187 -23.99 30.50 6.05
CA GLY A 187 -25.45 30.46 6.23
C GLY A 187 -26.20 29.70 5.14
N ALA A 188 -25.52 28.85 4.36
CA ALA A 188 -26.14 28.10 3.26
C ALA A 188 -27.18 27.09 3.76
N HIS A 189 -28.15 26.73 2.90
CA HIS A 189 -29.15 25.74 3.28
C HIS A 189 -28.52 24.34 3.44
N TYR A 190 -28.89 23.61 4.49
CA TYR A 190 -28.25 22.36 4.90
C TYR A 190 -28.23 21.29 3.80
N THR A 191 -29.25 21.25 2.93
CA THR A 191 -29.27 20.32 1.80
C THR A 191 -28.18 20.60 0.79
N ASP A 192 -27.86 21.88 0.58
CA ASP A 192 -26.87 22.31 -0.42
C ASP A 192 -25.46 22.14 0.14
N ILE A 193 -25.26 22.43 1.43
CA ILE A 193 -24.02 22.10 2.15
C ILE A 193 -23.67 20.62 1.98
N TYR A 194 -24.64 19.73 2.24
CA TYR A 194 -24.42 18.29 2.08
C TYR A 194 -24.05 17.91 0.64
N LYS A 195 -24.78 18.43 -0.35
CA LYS A 195 -24.50 18.15 -1.77
C LYS A 195 -23.11 18.63 -2.19
N ILE A 196 -22.72 19.84 -1.79
CA ILE A 196 -21.41 20.43 -2.09
C ILE A 196 -20.31 19.60 -1.45
N ALA A 197 -20.45 19.23 -0.17
CA ALA A 197 -19.47 18.43 0.53
C ALA A 197 -19.22 17.08 -0.17
N ILE A 198 -20.28 16.38 -0.59
CA ILE A 198 -20.14 15.11 -1.33
C ILE A 198 -19.55 15.34 -2.73
N ALA A 199 -19.99 16.36 -3.46
CA ALA A 199 -19.45 16.68 -4.79
C ALA A 199 -17.93 16.95 -4.73
N LYS A 200 -17.45 17.62 -3.68
CA LYS A 200 -16.01 17.88 -3.47
C LYS A 200 -15.22 16.63 -3.15
N VAL A 201 -15.82 15.66 -2.47
CA VAL A 201 -15.22 14.33 -2.31
C VAL A 201 -15.18 13.56 -3.63
N GLU A 202 -16.22 13.68 -4.46
CA GLU A 202 -16.24 13.06 -5.80
C GLU A 202 -15.19 13.67 -6.72
N GLU A 203 -14.95 14.99 -6.66
CA GLU A 203 -13.84 15.66 -7.35
C GLU A 203 -12.49 15.08 -6.94
N LEU A 204 -12.24 14.91 -5.63
CA LEU A 204 -11.03 14.25 -5.13
C LEU A 204 -10.92 12.82 -5.68
N ALA A 205 -12.01 12.05 -5.66
CA ALA A 205 -12.02 10.68 -6.16
C ALA A 205 -11.71 10.60 -7.67
N THR A 206 -12.13 11.58 -8.46
CA THR A 206 -11.75 11.69 -9.87
C THR A 206 -10.26 11.97 -10.04
N ILE A 207 -9.66 12.81 -9.19
CA ILE A 207 -8.22 13.15 -9.25
C ILE A 207 -7.35 11.94 -8.86
N LEU A 208 -7.71 11.23 -7.78
CA LEU A 208 -6.92 10.11 -7.27
C LEU A 208 -7.00 8.86 -8.15
N GLY A 209 -7.98 8.80 -9.07
CA GLY A 209 -8.46 7.55 -9.63
C GLY A 209 -9.24 6.78 -8.57
N ARG A 210 -10.33 6.10 -8.95
CA ARG A 210 -11.11 5.31 -7.99
C ARG A 210 -10.45 3.94 -7.85
N PRO A 211 -9.74 3.63 -6.76
CA PRO A 211 -9.11 2.33 -6.61
C PRO A 211 -10.22 1.27 -6.58
N ALA A 212 -10.11 0.26 -7.46
CA ALA A 212 -10.89 -0.96 -7.30
C ALA A 212 -10.42 -1.58 -5.99
N ILE A 213 -11.31 -1.74 -5.00
CA ILE A 213 -10.95 -2.42 -3.76
C ILE A 213 -10.54 -3.84 -4.13
N GLU A 214 -9.23 -4.11 -4.15
CA GLU A 214 -8.75 -5.44 -4.43
C GLU A 214 -9.29 -6.39 -3.36
N SER A 215 -9.86 -7.50 -3.79
CA SER A 215 -10.50 -8.50 -2.90
C SER A 215 -9.52 -9.20 -1.94
N ASN A 216 -8.24 -8.82 -1.94
CA ASN A 216 -7.14 -9.60 -1.38
C ASN A 216 -6.58 -9.14 -0.01
N ASN A 217 -7.14 -8.12 0.64
CA ASN A 217 -6.63 -7.71 1.97
C ASN A 217 -7.18 -8.52 3.17
N ILE A 218 -7.89 -9.64 2.94
CA ILE A 218 -8.52 -10.43 4.02
C ILE A 218 -7.53 -11.38 4.74
N ALA A 219 -6.31 -11.59 4.24
CA ALA A 219 -5.41 -12.61 4.80
C ALA A 219 -4.46 -12.16 5.94
N LYS A 220 -4.45 -10.89 6.37
CA LYS A 220 -3.34 -10.35 7.20
C LYS A 220 -3.64 -9.99 8.67
N LEU A 221 -4.78 -10.36 9.23
CA LEU A 221 -5.13 -10.03 10.62
C LEU A 221 -5.23 -11.23 11.58
N THR A 222 -4.77 -12.41 11.18
CA THR A 222 -4.67 -13.59 12.05
C THR A 222 -3.31 -14.25 11.91
N GLN A 223 -2.27 -13.61 12.46
CA GLN A 223 -1.09 -14.23 13.07
C GLN A 223 -0.62 -13.32 14.21
#